data_AF-A0ABD7NEY6-F1
#
_entry.id   AF-A0ABD7NEY6-F1
#
_cell.length_a   1.000
_cell.length_b   1.000
_cell.length_c   1.000
_cell.angle_alpha   90.00
_cell.angle_beta   90.00
_cell.angle_gamma   90.00
#
_symmetry.space_group_name_H-M   'P 1'
#
loop_
_entity.id
_entity.type
_entity.pdbx_description
1 polymer ?
#
loop_
_entity_poly.entity_id
_entity_poly.type
_entity_poly.pdbx_seq_one_letter_code
_entity_poly.pdbx_strand_id
1 'polypeptide(L)'
;MDDDILLIAHSLGADLAVYLTSVYDKITHLVLLDGGYINMDKICPLNVEIEDSLNYLQTSVYESLKKAVITEKQSSAVWSEDLERAAKESFVFDKVQKHWHLSLSKKLMTHLLTIRRQAFRNLSFLKNKNAILFIPEINKETPIWKKRAIQTIPNFLNLIEMTSCSHSLYMEKPKE
;
A
#
# COMPACT_ATOMS: atom_id res chain seq x y z
N MET A 1 -21.48 11.16 23.98
CA MET A 1 -21.29 10.09 22.99
C MET A 1 -19.79 9.98 22.84
N ASP A 2 -19.19 8.84 23.20
CA ASP A 2 -17.81 8.58 22.82
C ASP A 2 -17.85 8.23 21.33
N ASP A 3 -17.30 9.12 20.50
CA ASP A 3 -17.34 8.92 19.05
C ASP A 3 -16.38 7.78 18.68
N ASP A 4 -16.97 6.66 18.28
CA ASP A 4 -16.28 5.53 17.67
C ASP A 4 -15.58 5.96 16.38
N ILE A 5 -14.32 5.55 16.21
CA ILE A 5 -13.51 5.91 15.05
C ILE A 5 -13.54 4.78 14.02
N LEU A 6 -13.83 5.15 12.77
CA LEU A 6 -13.67 4.31 11.60
C LEU A 6 -12.37 4.67 10.87
N LEU A 7 -11.54 3.66 10.60
CA LEU A 7 -10.41 3.80 9.69
C LEU A 7 -10.69 3.08 8.36
N ILE A 8 -10.50 3.80 7.26
CA ILE A 8 -10.44 3.23 5.91
C ILE A 8 -9.01 3.40 5.43
N ALA A 9 -8.36 2.29 5.07
CA ALA A 9 -6.96 2.34 4.74
C ALA A 9 -6.57 1.30 3.68
N HIS A 10 -5.62 1.67 2.83
CA HIS A 10 -5.16 0.88 1.70
C HIS A 10 -3.69 0.49 1.87
N SER A 11 -3.34 -0.72 1.43
CA SER A 11 -1.95 -1.17 1.32
C SER A 11 -1.17 -0.99 2.63
N LEU A 12 -0.04 -0.27 2.60
CA LEU A 12 0.74 0.08 3.77
C LEU A 12 -0.07 0.83 4.85
N GLY A 13 -1.00 1.70 4.43
CA GLY A 13 -1.89 2.38 5.36
C GLY A 13 -2.78 1.39 6.12
N ALA A 14 -3.16 0.27 5.50
CA ALA A 14 -3.93 -0.78 6.17
C ALA A 14 -3.08 -1.51 7.23
N ASP A 15 -1.79 -1.76 6.97
CA ASP A 15 -0.86 -2.28 7.98
C ASP A 15 -0.82 -1.35 9.21
N LEU A 16 -0.76 -0.04 8.96
CA LEU A 16 -0.78 0.97 10.02
C LEU A 16 -2.15 1.07 10.73
N ALA A 17 -3.27 0.98 10.02
CA ALA A 17 -4.61 1.04 10.61
C ALA A 17 -4.85 -0.13 11.57
N VAL A 18 -4.39 -1.32 11.19
CA VAL A 18 -4.37 -2.52 12.05
C VAL A 18 -3.53 -2.24 13.31
N TYR A 19 -2.32 -1.70 13.16
CA TYR A 19 -1.50 -1.31 14.31
C TYR A 19 -2.20 -0.31 15.23
N LEU A 20 -2.72 0.79 14.68
CA LEU A 20 -3.38 1.85 15.46
C LEU A 20 -4.57 1.30 16.24
N THR A 21 -5.35 0.39 15.64
CA THR A 21 -6.47 -0.27 16.32
C THR A 21 -6.03 -1.13 17.50
N SER A 22 -4.82 -1.69 17.47
CA SER A 22 -4.25 -2.42 18.61
C SER A 22 -3.77 -1.50 19.75
N VAL A 23 -3.64 -0.20 19.49
CA VAL A 23 -3.16 0.80 20.45
C VAL A 23 -4.30 1.66 21.00
N TYR A 24 -5.31 1.96 20.18
CA TYR A 24 -6.40 2.86 20.51
C TYR A 24 -7.75 2.15 20.50
N ASP A 25 -8.33 1.96 21.68
CA ASP A 25 -9.60 1.25 21.83
C ASP A 25 -10.78 1.91 21.13
N LYS A 26 -10.73 3.24 20.95
CA LYS A 26 -11.74 4.04 20.25
C LYS A 26 -11.86 3.70 18.76
N ILE A 27 -10.85 3.06 18.17
CA ILE A 27 -10.95 2.55 16.81
C ILE A 27 -11.70 1.22 16.89
N THR A 28 -12.98 1.25 16.55
CA THR A 28 -13.88 0.09 16.62
C THR A 28 -14.24 -0.45 15.24
N HIS A 29 -14.06 0.36 14.18
CA HIS A 29 -14.39 0.00 12.80
C HIS A 29 -13.19 0.13 11.86
N LEU A 30 -13.02 -0.85 10.98
CA LEU A 30 -11.96 -0.89 9.97
C LEU A 30 -12.50 -1.33 8.62
N VAL A 31 -12.10 -0.61 7.58
CA VAL A 31 -12.16 -1.06 6.19
C VAL A 31 -10.74 -1.14 5.66
N LEU A 32 -10.26 -2.36 5.47
CA LEU A 32 -8.92 -2.66 4.98
C LEU A 32 -8.97 -2.97 3.49
N LEU A 33 -8.17 -2.26 2.70
CA LEU A 33 -8.14 -2.39 1.24
C LEU A 33 -6.79 -2.97 0.83
N ASP A 34 -6.76 -4.27 0.54
CA ASP A 34 -5.61 -5.06 0.12
C ASP A 34 -4.32 -4.84 0.96
N GLY A 35 -4.47 -4.82 2.29
CA GLY A 35 -3.36 -4.71 3.23
C GLY A 35 -3.77 -5.05 4.66
N GLY A 36 -2.83 -5.01 5.60
CA GLY A 36 -3.05 -5.34 7.02
C GLY A 36 -2.84 -6.81 7.40
N TYR A 37 -2.84 -7.72 6.43
CA TYR A 37 -2.74 -9.17 6.65
C TYR A 37 -1.39 -9.76 6.26
N ILE A 38 -0.52 -8.98 5.60
CA ILE A 38 0.71 -9.49 5.02
C ILE A 38 1.87 -9.33 6.02
N ASN A 39 2.38 -10.45 6.50
CA ASN A 39 3.65 -10.44 7.25
C ASN A 39 4.82 -10.40 6.26
N MET A 40 5.39 -9.21 6.09
CA MET A 40 6.47 -8.99 5.14
C MET A 40 7.78 -9.70 5.52
N ASP A 41 8.04 -10.01 6.80
CA ASP A 41 9.22 -10.78 7.22
C ASP A 41 9.16 -12.24 6.72
N LYS A 42 7.97 -12.73 6.34
CA LYS A 42 7.80 -14.03 5.69
C LYS A 42 8.00 -13.98 4.16
N ILE A 43 8.17 -12.80 3.59
CA ILE A 43 8.29 -12.58 2.15
C ILE A 43 9.74 -12.23 1.80
N CYS A 44 10.27 -11.16 2.41
CA CYS A 44 11.64 -10.73 2.19
C CYS A 44 12.22 -10.06 3.43
N PRO A 45 13.53 -10.26 3.71
CA PRO A 45 14.23 -9.52 4.75
C PRO A 45 14.17 -8.01 4.53
N LEU A 46 14.03 -7.24 5.62
CA LEU A 46 13.93 -5.77 5.56
C LEU A 46 15.10 -5.11 4.83
N ASN A 47 16.33 -5.60 5.04
CA ASN A 47 17.51 -5.06 4.37
C ASN A 47 17.45 -5.22 2.85
N VAL A 48 16.89 -6.34 2.36
CA VAL A 48 16.73 -6.61 0.93
C VAL A 48 15.65 -5.70 0.35
N GLU A 49 14.50 -5.54 1.01
CA GLU A 49 13.45 -4.62 0.54
C GLU A 49 13.95 -3.16 0.48
N ILE A 50 14.76 -2.74 1.46
CA ILE A 50 15.37 -1.40 1.44
C ILE A 50 16.34 -1.25 0.27
N GLU A 51 17.21 -2.23 0.05
CA GLU A 51 18.18 -2.21 -1.06
C GLU A 51 17.47 -2.15 -2.42
N ASP A 52 16.48 -3.02 -2.64
CA ASP A 52 15.68 -3.04 -3.87
C ASP A 52 14.97 -1.71 -4.09
N SER A 53 14.38 -1.13 -3.04
CA SER A 53 13.68 0.16 -3.13
C SER A 53 14.66 1.31 -3.43
N LEU A 54 15.86 1.31 -2.84
CA LEU A 54 16.89 2.29 -3.13
C LEU A 54 17.39 2.18 -4.57
N ASN A 55 17.58 0.95 -5.05
CA ASN A 55 17.98 0.69 -6.43
C ASN A 55 16.90 1.14 -7.43
N TYR A 56 15.62 0.90 -7.12
CA TYR A 56 14.51 1.44 -7.90
C TYR A 56 14.59 2.98 -7.98
N LEU A 57 14.73 3.69 -6.85
CA LEU A 57 14.85 5.15 -6.86
C LEU A 57 16.04 5.67 -7.67
N GLN A 58 17.15 4.92 -7.73
CA GLN A 58 18.34 5.31 -8.49
C GLN A 58 18.20 5.04 -9.99
N THR A 59 17.41 4.05 -10.38
CA THR A 59 17.27 3.61 -11.77
C THR A 59 16.02 4.18 -12.45
N SER A 60 15.00 4.57 -11.68
CA SER A 60 13.78 5.24 -12.16
C SER A 60 14.04 6.72 -12.48
N VAL A 61 14.72 6.94 -13.60
CA VAL A 61 15.11 8.27 -14.08
C VAL A 61 14.59 8.52 -15.49
N TYR A 62 14.30 9.78 -15.80
CA TYR A 62 13.66 10.18 -17.05
C TYR A 62 14.37 11.36 -17.71
N GLU A 63 14.44 11.35 -19.03
CA GLU A 63 15.02 12.45 -19.83
C GLU A 63 14.19 13.74 -19.77
N SER A 64 12.90 13.64 -19.47
CA SER A 64 12.00 14.78 -19.33
C SER A 64 10.86 14.49 -18.37
N LEU A 65 10.35 15.54 -17.72
CA LEU A 65 9.16 15.47 -16.87
C LEU A 65 7.95 14.93 -17.65
N LYS A 66 7.80 15.34 -18.93
CA LYS A 66 6.71 14.87 -19.80
C LYS A 66 6.75 13.35 -19.95
N LYS A 67 7.94 12.77 -20.15
CA LYS A 67 8.09 11.31 -20.26
C LYS A 67 7.74 10.60 -18.96
N ALA A 68 8.20 11.13 -17.82
CA ALA A 68 7.86 10.60 -16.50
C ALA A 68 6.33 10.54 -16.29
N VAL A 69 5.65 11.65 -16.55
CA VAL A 69 4.18 11.74 -16.42
C VAL A 69 3.45 10.81 -17.40
N ILE A 70 3.94 10.66 -18.64
CA ILE A 70 3.35 9.70 -19.60
C ILE A 70 3.50 8.27 -19.10
N THR A 71 4.66 7.91 -18.53
CA THR A 71 4.89 6.57 -17.97
C THR A 71 3.94 6.29 -16.81
N GLU A 72 3.77 7.22 -15.86
CA GLU A 72 2.79 7.11 -14.76
C GLU A 72 1.35 6.98 -15.29
N LYS A 73 1.02 7.71 -16.36
CA LYS A 73 -0.30 7.63 -16.99
C LYS A 73 -0.56 6.28 -17.63
N GLN A 74 0.46 5.66 -18.23
CA GLN A 74 0.36 4.35 -18.87
C GLN A 74 0.22 3.21 -17.86
N SER A 75 0.76 3.36 -16.65
CA SER A 75 0.63 2.37 -15.57
C SER A 75 -0.64 2.51 -14.74
N SER A 76 -1.43 3.57 -14.93
CA SER A 76 -2.65 3.82 -14.17
C SER A 76 -3.91 3.41 -14.93
N ALA A 77 -4.82 2.71 -14.26
CA ALA A 77 -6.14 2.37 -14.81
C ALA A 77 -7.04 3.61 -14.98
N VAL A 78 -6.83 4.65 -14.18
CA VAL A 78 -7.58 5.91 -14.21
C VAL A 78 -6.63 7.10 -14.23
N TRP A 79 -7.00 8.18 -14.90
CA TRP A 79 -6.17 9.38 -14.97
C TRP A 79 -7.02 10.64 -14.86
N SER A 80 -6.71 11.47 -13.86
CA SER A 80 -7.36 12.75 -13.62
C SER A 80 -6.35 13.88 -13.66
N GLU A 81 -6.84 15.13 -13.72
CA GLU A 81 -5.98 16.31 -13.61
C GLU A 81 -5.24 16.36 -12.26
N ASP A 82 -5.88 15.89 -11.18
CA ASP A 82 -5.24 15.78 -9.87
C ASP A 82 -4.10 14.78 -9.84
N LEU A 83 -4.27 13.62 -10.47
CA LEU A 83 -3.20 12.63 -10.61
C LEU A 83 -2.05 13.17 -11.47
N GLU A 84 -2.37 13.92 -12.54
CA GLU A 84 -1.35 14.54 -13.36
C GLU A 84 -0.54 15.60 -12.58
N ARG A 85 -1.21 16.40 -11.76
CA ARG A 85 -0.56 17.36 -10.86
C ARG A 85 0.31 16.64 -9.83
N ALA A 86 -0.21 15.62 -9.17
CA ALA A 86 0.54 14.83 -8.20
C ALA A 86 1.78 14.17 -8.81
N ALA A 87 1.66 13.62 -10.04
CA ALA A 87 2.78 13.06 -10.77
C ALA A 87 3.83 14.14 -11.04
N LYS A 88 3.46 15.32 -11.54
CA LYS A 88 4.42 16.42 -11.80
C LYS A 88 5.17 16.85 -10.54
N GLU A 89 4.48 16.99 -9.41
CA GLU A 89 5.08 17.37 -8.12
C GLU A 89 5.97 16.26 -7.53
N SER A 90 5.75 15.01 -7.91
CA SER A 90 6.54 13.87 -7.43
C SER A 90 7.93 13.78 -8.05
N PHE A 91 8.20 14.50 -9.15
CA PHE A 91 9.49 14.47 -9.84
C PHE A 91 10.28 15.78 -9.68
N VAL A 92 11.59 15.66 -9.48
CA VAL A 92 12.53 16.78 -9.41
C VAL A 92 13.65 16.60 -10.42
N PHE A 93 14.14 17.71 -10.98
CA PHE A 93 15.25 17.70 -11.92
C PHE A 93 16.61 17.77 -11.19
N ASP A 94 17.45 16.78 -11.42
CA ASP A 94 18.85 16.79 -10.96
C ASP A 94 19.72 17.58 -11.95
N LYS A 95 20.24 18.74 -11.50
CA LYS A 95 21.08 19.62 -12.33
C LYS A 95 22.46 19.03 -12.65
N VAL A 96 22.95 18.10 -11.83
CA VAL A 96 24.26 17.45 -11.97
C VAL A 96 24.13 16.26 -12.94
N GLN A 97 23.18 15.37 -12.68
CA GLN A 97 22.96 14.16 -13.49
C GLN A 97 22.14 14.40 -14.76
N LYS A 98 21.52 15.59 -14.90
CA LYS A 98 20.73 16.01 -16.08
C LYS A 98 19.52 15.12 -16.38
N HIS A 99 18.86 14.60 -15.35
CA HIS A 99 17.65 13.79 -15.48
C HIS A 99 16.58 14.17 -14.44
N TRP A 100 15.35 13.72 -14.67
CA TRP A 100 14.26 13.79 -13.70
C TRP A 100 14.17 12.49 -12.91
N HIS A 101 13.98 12.59 -11.60
CA HIS A 101 13.81 11.43 -10.73
C HIS A 101 12.77 11.73 -9.65
N LEU A 102 12.28 10.68 -8.97
CA LEU A 102 11.33 10.84 -7.87
C LEU A 102 11.96 11.68 -6.74
N SER A 103 11.21 12.66 -6.24
CA SER A 103 11.57 13.52 -5.10
C SER A 103 11.29 12.80 -3.78
N LEU A 104 11.87 11.61 -3.62
CA LEU A 104 11.72 10.78 -2.43
C LEU A 104 13.01 10.74 -1.61
N SER A 105 12.88 11.01 -0.31
CA SER A 105 13.99 10.91 0.62
C SER A 105 14.30 9.46 0.93
N LYS A 106 15.52 9.01 0.60
CA LYS A 106 16.04 7.68 0.97
C LYS A 106 15.85 7.40 2.46
N LYS A 107 16.14 8.39 3.32
CA LYS A 107 15.96 8.29 4.77
C LYS A 107 14.50 8.06 5.16
N LEU A 108 13.56 8.81 4.57
CA LEU A 108 12.13 8.64 4.86
C LEU A 108 11.61 7.30 4.38
N MET A 109 12.02 6.86 3.19
CA MET A 109 11.67 5.55 2.65
C MET A 109 12.17 4.41 3.55
N THR A 110 13.45 4.44 3.95
CA THR A 110 14.00 3.44 4.88
C THR A 110 13.24 3.41 6.20
N HIS A 111 12.92 4.57 6.77
CA HIS A 111 12.10 4.63 7.99
C HIS A 111 10.69 4.09 7.76
N LEU A 112 10.04 4.41 6.65
CA LEU A 112 8.71 3.92 6.33
C LEU A 112 8.66 2.39 6.27
N LEU A 113 9.62 1.77 5.57
CA LEU A 113 9.72 0.32 5.46
C LEU A 113 10.05 -0.34 6.81
N THR A 114 10.88 0.33 7.62
CA THR A 114 11.19 -0.15 8.98
C THR A 114 9.96 -0.08 9.89
N ILE A 115 9.24 1.05 9.88
CA ILE A 115 8.01 1.24 10.64
C ILE A 115 6.96 0.22 10.23
N ARG A 116 6.81 -0.06 8.93
CA ARG A 116 5.92 -1.12 8.43
C ARG A 116 6.14 -2.44 9.17
N ARG A 117 7.39 -2.87 9.32
CA ARG A 117 7.74 -4.12 10.02
C ARG A 117 7.36 -4.07 11.49
N GLN A 118 7.68 -2.96 12.16
CA GLN A 118 7.40 -2.78 13.59
C GLN A 118 5.89 -2.66 13.88
N ALA A 119 5.14 -2.08 12.95
CA ALA A 119 3.71 -1.89 13.04
C ALA A 119 2.92 -3.17 12.75
N PHE A 120 3.52 -4.19 12.13
CA PHE A 120 2.80 -5.43 11.83
C PHE A 120 2.13 -6.03 13.07
N ARG A 121 0.85 -6.38 12.95
CA ARG A 121 0.07 -7.06 13.99
C ARG A 121 -0.71 -8.22 13.40
N ASN A 122 -0.79 -9.31 14.15
CA ASN A 122 -1.62 -10.44 13.77
C ASN A 122 -3.10 -10.06 13.87
N LEU A 123 -3.89 -10.32 12.84
CA LEU A 123 -5.30 -9.93 12.78
C LEU A 123 -6.19 -10.49 13.91
N SER A 124 -5.74 -11.46 14.68
CA SER A 124 -6.45 -12.00 15.86
C SER A 124 -6.90 -10.94 16.87
N PHE A 125 -6.21 -9.80 17.01
CA PHE A 125 -6.65 -8.74 17.94
C PHE A 125 -7.94 -8.04 17.48
N LEU A 126 -8.32 -8.18 16.21
CA LEU A 126 -9.56 -7.62 15.65
C LEU A 126 -10.81 -8.42 16.04
N LYS A 127 -10.69 -9.47 16.86
CA LYS A 127 -11.82 -10.36 17.21
C LYS A 127 -13.05 -9.63 17.75
N ASN A 128 -12.84 -8.51 18.45
CA ASN A 128 -13.91 -7.69 19.03
C ASN A 128 -14.08 -6.35 18.29
N LYS A 129 -13.65 -6.27 17.04
CA LYS A 129 -13.69 -5.06 16.20
C LYS A 129 -14.53 -5.35 14.95
N ASN A 130 -15.19 -4.32 14.44
CA ASN A 130 -15.94 -4.40 13.18
C ASN A 130 -14.98 -4.17 12.01
N ALA A 131 -14.39 -5.24 11.48
CA ALA A 131 -13.40 -5.15 10.43
C ALA A 131 -13.83 -5.91 9.16
N ILE A 132 -13.74 -5.23 8.02
CA ILE A 132 -13.94 -5.79 6.68
C ILE A 132 -12.64 -5.65 5.90
N LEU A 133 -12.24 -6.73 5.22
CA LEU A 133 -11.05 -6.77 4.38
C LEU A 133 -11.46 -7.02 2.93
N PHE A 134 -11.12 -6.08 2.06
CA PHE A 134 -11.27 -6.22 0.62
C PHE A 134 -9.93 -6.65 0.01
N ILE A 135 -9.94 -7.65 -0.86
CA ILE A 135 -8.77 -8.07 -1.62
C ILE A 135 -9.12 -8.22 -3.11
N PRO A 136 -8.15 -8.06 -4.02
CA PRO A 136 -8.30 -8.46 -5.41
C PRO A 136 -8.59 -9.96 -5.52
N GLU A 137 -9.38 -10.35 -6.52
CA GLU A 137 -9.65 -11.74 -6.86
C GLU A 137 -8.37 -12.59 -6.94
N ILE A 138 -8.41 -13.75 -6.29
CA ILE A 138 -7.28 -14.67 -6.29
C ILE A 138 -7.31 -15.52 -7.57
N ASN A 139 -6.32 -15.32 -8.43
CA ASN A 139 -6.23 -16.02 -9.71
C ASN A 139 -4.88 -16.75 -9.88
N LYS A 140 -4.63 -17.26 -11.09
CA LYS A 140 -3.39 -17.99 -11.40
C LYS A 140 -2.14 -17.11 -11.29
N GLU A 141 -2.26 -15.83 -11.61
CA GLU A 141 -1.18 -14.83 -11.59
C GLU A 141 -0.90 -14.30 -10.18
N THR A 142 -1.84 -14.45 -9.24
CA THR A 142 -1.64 -14.03 -7.85
C THR A 142 -0.39 -14.71 -7.25
N PRO A 143 0.57 -13.92 -6.71
CA PRO A 143 1.81 -14.47 -6.17
C PRO A 143 1.59 -15.51 -5.07
N ILE A 144 2.44 -16.54 -5.02
CA ILE A 144 2.33 -17.63 -4.03
C ILE A 144 2.39 -17.10 -2.61
N TRP A 145 3.22 -16.08 -2.33
CA TRP A 145 3.30 -15.48 -1.00
C TRP A 145 1.96 -14.82 -0.58
N LYS A 146 1.22 -14.23 -1.52
CA LYS A 146 -0.08 -13.59 -1.26
C LYS A 146 -1.12 -14.65 -0.95
N LYS A 147 -1.16 -15.72 -1.76
CA LYS A 147 -2.01 -16.91 -1.51
C LYS A 147 -1.79 -17.49 -0.11
N ARG A 148 -0.52 -17.61 0.31
CA ARG A 148 -0.16 -18.08 1.66
C ARG A 148 -0.59 -17.10 2.75
N ALA A 149 -0.43 -15.80 2.54
CA ALA A 149 -0.86 -14.80 3.53
C ALA A 149 -2.39 -14.83 3.74
N ILE A 150 -3.16 -14.98 2.67
CA ILE A 150 -4.63 -15.05 2.72
C ILE A 150 -5.10 -16.25 3.55
N GLN A 151 -4.43 -17.39 3.44
CA GLN A 151 -4.74 -18.59 4.25
C GLN A 151 -4.54 -18.37 5.77
N THR A 152 -3.84 -17.31 6.17
CA THR A 152 -3.64 -16.96 7.59
C THR A 152 -4.65 -15.97 8.13
N ILE A 153 -5.57 -15.47 7.29
CA ILE A 153 -6.63 -14.54 7.70
C ILE A 153 -7.61 -15.30 8.60
N PRO A 154 -7.92 -14.79 9.81
CA PRO A 154 -8.89 -15.42 10.70
C PRO A 154 -10.30 -15.46 10.11
N ASN A 155 -10.99 -16.60 10.24
CA ASN A 155 -12.34 -16.83 9.71
C ASN A 155 -13.42 -15.89 10.27
N PHE A 156 -13.16 -15.17 11.37
CA PHE A 156 -14.11 -14.19 11.91
C PHE A 156 -14.10 -12.87 11.14
N LEU A 157 -13.07 -12.60 10.34
CA LEU A 157 -13.02 -11.40 9.51
C LEU A 157 -13.87 -11.57 8.27
N ASN A 158 -14.63 -10.53 7.95
CA ASN A 158 -15.36 -10.47 6.70
C ASN A 158 -14.40 -10.17 5.55
N LEU A 159 -14.05 -11.20 4.77
CA LEU A 159 -13.20 -11.11 3.60
C LEU A 159 -14.06 -11.01 2.34
N ILE A 160 -13.83 -9.96 1.54
CA ILE A 160 -14.52 -9.72 0.27
C ILE A 160 -13.49 -9.74 -0.85
N GLU A 161 -13.64 -10.68 -1.78
CA GLU A 161 -12.85 -10.73 -3.01
C GLU A 161 -13.51 -9.87 -4.10
N MET A 162 -12.74 -8.93 -4.66
CA MET A 162 -13.17 -8.02 -5.71
C MET A 162 -12.73 -8.52 -7.08
N THR A 163 -13.70 -8.88 -7.91
CA THR A 163 -13.46 -9.37 -9.29
C THR A 163 -12.97 -8.26 -10.19
N SER A 164 -12.07 -8.60 -11.12
CA SER A 164 -11.54 -7.65 -12.12
C SER A 164 -10.90 -6.38 -11.52
N CYS A 165 -10.32 -6.48 -10.32
CA CYS A 165 -9.56 -5.41 -9.69
C CYS A 165 -8.09 -5.79 -9.49
N SER A 166 -7.23 -4.78 -9.49
CA SER A 166 -5.84 -4.86 -9.05
C SER A 166 -5.72 -4.41 -7.59
N HIS A 167 -4.47 -4.23 -7.13
CA HIS A 167 -4.17 -3.63 -5.83
C HIS A 167 -4.87 -2.28 -5.63
N SER A 168 -5.12 -1.50 -6.69
CA SER A 168 -5.73 -0.17 -6.65
C SER A 168 -7.27 -0.21 -6.67
N LEU A 169 -7.87 -1.18 -5.99
CA LEU A 169 -9.32 -1.48 -6.02
C LEU A 169 -10.23 -0.25 -5.80
N TYR A 170 -9.85 0.67 -4.90
CA TYR A 170 -10.67 1.85 -4.58
C TYR A 170 -10.70 2.88 -5.71
N MET A 171 -9.72 2.87 -6.61
CA MET A 171 -9.69 3.72 -7.80
C MET A 171 -10.42 3.07 -8.97
N GLU A 172 -10.31 1.75 -9.09
CA GLU A 172 -10.89 0.99 -10.19
C GLU A 172 -12.39 0.75 -10.02
N LYS A 173 -12.84 0.56 -8.77
CA LYS A 173 -14.23 0.32 -8.42
C LYS A 173 -14.67 1.15 -7.20
N PRO A 174 -14.71 2.48 -7.31
CA PRO A 174 -15.02 3.37 -6.19
C PRO A 174 -16.47 3.31 -5.68
N LYS A 175 -17.36 2.55 -6.36
CA LYS A 175 -18.80 2.46 -6.06
C LYS A 175 -19.24 1.08 -5.57
N GLU A 176 -18.36 0.09 -5.64
CA GLU A 176 -18.57 -1.24 -5.04
C GLU A 176 -18.14 -1.20 -3.57
#